data_AF-A0A933AWX5-F1
#
_entry.id   AF-A0A933AWX5-F1
#
_cell.length_a   1.000
_cell.length_b   1.000
_cell.length_c   1.000
_cell.angle_alpha   90.00
_cell.angle_beta   90.00
_cell.angle_gamma   90.00
#
_symmetry.space_group_name_H-M   'P 1'
#
loop_
_entity.id
_entity.type
_entity.pdbx_description
1 polymer ?
#
loop_
_entity_poly.entity_id
_entity_poly.type
_entity_poly.pdbx_seq_one_letter_code
_entity_poly.pdbx_strand_id
1 'polypeptide(L)'
;MLPDVRKYLFDIQKACQLLAEFTAGRTFDDYATDALLRSAVERQFAIIGEAVAQVMRLDPDLATAISESKRIIAFRNILIHSYATVSDEVVWGILETDLPRLREEVNTLWHRNLPAILAASSFGSTHGSNPMTLISKPS
;
A
#
# COMPACT_ATOMS: atom_id res chain seq x y z
N MET A 1 6.26 -13.71 14.00
CA MET A 1 6.81 -12.65 13.14
C MET A 1 7.82 -11.83 13.93
N LEU A 2 9.05 -11.67 13.41
CA LEU A 2 10.07 -10.82 14.06
C LEU A 2 9.59 -9.35 14.10
N PRO A 3 9.86 -8.58 15.17
CA PRO A 3 9.45 -7.18 15.29
C PRO A 3 9.86 -6.32 14.08
N ASP A 4 11.05 -6.57 13.53
CA ASP A 4 11.58 -5.83 12.39
C ASP A 4 10.82 -6.11 11.09
N VAL A 5 10.38 -7.35 10.85
CA VAL A 5 9.60 -7.71 9.65
C VAL A 5 8.23 -7.03 9.69
N ARG A 6 7.64 -6.90 10.88
CA ARG A 6 6.38 -6.16 11.06
C ARG A 6 6.57 -4.70 10.68
N LYS A 7 7.64 -4.05 11.13
CA LYS A 7 7.95 -2.68 10.73
C LYS A 7 8.00 -2.53 9.20
N TYR A 8 8.65 -3.45 8.49
CA TYR A 8 8.72 -3.37 7.03
C TYR A 8 7.37 -3.60 6.33
N LEU A 9 6.52 -4.50 6.82
CA LEU A 9 5.15 -4.61 6.29
C LEU A 9 4.35 -3.31 6.51
N PHE A 10 4.53 -2.67 7.65
CA PHE A 10 3.90 -1.37 7.94
C PHE A 10 4.40 -0.28 6.97
N ASP A 11 5.71 -0.22 6.72
CA ASP A 11 6.30 0.74 5.78
C ASP A 11 5.73 0.54 4.36
N ILE A 12 5.58 -0.71 3.89
CA ILE A 12 4.96 -1.01 2.60
C ILE A 12 3.50 -0.56 2.58
N GLN A 13 2.73 -0.90 3.61
CA GLN A 13 1.31 -0.53 3.71
C GLN A 13 1.14 1.00 3.69
N LYS A 14 1.96 1.73 4.45
CA LYS A 14 1.89 3.18 4.52
C LYS A 14 2.28 3.83 3.19
N ALA A 15 3.32 3.33 2.52
CA ALA A 15 3.73 3.82 1.22
C ALA A 15 2.65 3.56 0.14
N CYS A 16 2.02 2.38 0.14
CA CYS A 16 0.92 2.08 -0.77
C CYS A 16 -0.28 3.01 -0.54
N GLN A 17 -0.60 3.31 0.72
CA GLN A 17 -1.67 4.23 1.06
C GLN A 17 -1.37 5.65 0.58
N LEU A 18 -0.16 6.16 0.80
CA LEU A 18 0.26 7.48 0.32
C LEU A 18 0.22 7.58 -1.20
N LEU A 19 0.70 6.55 -1.91
CA LEU A 19 0.61 6.49 -3.38
C LEU A 19 -0.84 6.59 -3.86
N ALA A 20 -1.75 5.82 -3.26
CA ALA A 20 -3.17 5.88 -3.60
C ALA A 20 -3.80 7.26 -3.28
N GLU A 21 -3.37 7.93 -2.21
CA GLU A 21 -3.83 9.28 -1.85
C GLU A 21 -3.31 10.34 -2.83
N PHE A 22 -2.03 10.27 -3.23
CA PHE A 22 -1.42 11.23 -4.15
C PHE A 22 -2.02 11.17 -5.55
N THR A 23 -2.38 9.96 -6.00
CA THR A 23 -2.89 9.72 -7.36
C THR A 23 -4.41 9.66 -7.43
N ALA A 24 -5.12 9.80 -6.30
CA ALA A 24 -6.58 9.79 -6.28
C ALA A 24 -7.18 10.86 -7.20
N GLY A 25 -7.94 10.42 -8.20
CA GLY A 25 -8.59 11.31 -9.17
C GLY A 25 -7.62 12.02 -10.13
N ARG A 26 -6.36 11.59 -10.20
CA ARG A 26 -5.37 12.10 -11.14
C ARG A 26 -5.36 11.24 -12.41
N THR A 27 -5.13 11.90 -13.54
CA THR A 27 -4.83 11.25 -14.81
C THR A 27 -3.32 11.08 -14.99
N PHE A 28 -2.91 10.29 -16.00
CA PHE A 28 -1.51 10.22 -16.40
C PHE A 28 -0.95 11.61 -16.76
N ASP A 29 -1.70 12.45 -17.47
CA ASP A 29 -1.23 13.78 -17.86
C ASP A 29 -1.00 14.70 -16.64
N ASP A 30 -1.89 14.62 -15.64
CA ASP A 30 -1.70 15.33 -14.37
C ASP A 30 -0.40 14.88 -13.67
N TYR A 31 -0.13 13.57 -13.68
CA TYR A 31 1.09 12.98 -13.14
C TYR A 31 2.34 13.40 -13.92
N ALA A 32 2.32 13.25 -15.24
CA ALA A 32 3.48 13.48 -16.11
C ALA A 32 3.93 14.95 -16.11
N THR A 33 2.99 15.88 -15.93
CA THR A 33 3.28 17.33 -15.91
C THR A 33 3.60 17.88 -14.52
N ASP A 34 3.36 17.12 -13.44
CA ASP A 34 3.64 17.53 -12.06
C ASP A 34 4.93 16.87 -11.52
N ALA A 35 6.03 17.63 -11.54
CA ALA A 35 7.33 17.15 -11.05
C ALA A 35 7.33 16.82 -9.54
N LEU A 36 6.50 17.49 -8.73
CA LEU A 36 6.42 17.22 -7.30
C LEU A 36 5.70 15.90 -7.05
N LEU A 37 4.61 15.66 -7.78
CA LEU A 37 3.86 14.40 -7.72
C LEU A 37 4.74 13.23 -8.15
N ARG A 38 5.46 13.33 -9.28
CA ARG A 38 6.42 12.31 -9.72
C ARG A 38 7.47 12.00 -8.66
N SER A 39 8.10 13.04 -8.11
CA SER A 39 9.10 12.89 -7.04
C SER A 39 8.54 12.20 -5.80
N ALA A 40 7.30 12.53 -5.41
CA ALA A 40 6.62 11.90 -4.28
C ALA A 40 6.31 10.42 -4.55
N VAL A 41 5.85 10.09 -5.75
CA VAL A 41 5.55 8.72 -6.19
C VAL A 41 6.81 7.86 -6.21
N GLU A 42 7.88 8.32 -6.88
CA GLU A 42 9.17 7.62 -6.94
C GLU A 42 9.73 7.35 -5.55
N ARG A 43 9.62 8.34 -4.64
CA ARG A 43 10.05 8.19 -3.25
C ARG A 43 9.31 7.06 -2.52
N GLN A 44 8.00 6.94 -2.71
CA GLN A 44 7.23 5.87 -2.07
C GLN A 44 7.55 4.50 -2.68
N PHE A 45 7.73 4.41 -4.00
CA PHE A 45 8.18 3.14 -4.62
C PHE A 45 9.56 2.70 -4.13
N ALA A 46 10.49 3.65 -3.90
CA ALA A 46 11.77 3.33 -3.30
C ALA A 46 11.63 2.78 -1.87
N ILE A 47 10.70 3.30 -1.06
CA ILE A 47 10.39 2.77 0.30
C ILE A 47 9.86 1.34 0.19
N ILE A 48 8.90 1.10 -0.71
CA ILE A 48 8.31 -0.21 -0.93
C ILE A 48 9.40 -1.22 -1.29
N GLY A 49 10.25 -0.91 -2.27
CA GLY A 49 11.29 -1.84 -2.70
C GLY A 49 12.35 -2.12 -1.62
N GLU A 50 12.74 -1.11 -0.84
CA GLU A 50 13.63 -1.32 0.31
C GLU A 50 12.97 -2.22 1.37
N ALA A 51 11.73 -1.94 1.74
CA ALA A 51 11.03 -2.72 2.75
C ALA A 51 10.82 -4.18 2.30
N VAL A 52 10.46 -4.42 1.04
CA VAL A 52 10.38 -5.78 0.47
C VAL A 52 11.73 -6.48 0.49
N ALA A 53 12.83 -5.79 0.17
CA ALA A 53 14.18 -6.36 0.27
C ALA A 53 14.54 -6.78 1.70
N GLN A 54 14.15 -5.97 2.70
CA GLN A 54 14.38 -6.30 4.10
C GLN A 54 13.51 -7.47 4.60
N VAL A 55 12.24 -7.55 4.16
CA VAL A 55 11.39 -8.72 4.42
C VAL A 55 12.01 -9.97 3.82
N MET A 56 12.43 -9.95 2.55
CA MET A 56 13.12 -11.07 1.89
C MET A 56 14.37 -11.52 2.64
N ARG A 57 15.13 -10.59 3.23
CA ARG A 57 16.34 -10.91 4.00
C ARG A 57 16.04 -11.54 5.36
N LEU A 58 14.98 -11.08 6.03
CA LEU A 58 14.66 -11.48 7.41
C LEU A 58 13.72 -12.67 7.50
N ASP A 59 12.80 -12.80 6.54
CA ASP A 59 11.78 -13.84 6.47
C ASP A 59 11.49 -14.18 5.00
N PRO A 60 12.36 -14.98 4.35
CA PRO A 60 12.22 -15.34 2.94
C PRO A 60 10.89 -16.03 2.63
N ASP A 61 10.40 -16.87 3.55
CA ASP A 61 9.14 -17.59 3.38
C ASP A 61 7.97 -16.60 3.33
N LEU A 62 7.93 -15.61 4.23
CA LEU A 62 6.94 -14.54 4.15
C LEU A 62 7.06 -13.73 2.86
N ALA A 63 8.28 -13.46 2.41
CA ALA A 63 8.51 -12.70 1.18
C ALA A 63 8.04 -13.42 -0.09
N THR A 64 7.98 -14.76 -0.09
CA THR A 64 7.37 -15.52 -1.21
C THR A 64 5.86 -15.37 -1.29
N ALA A 65 5.20 -14.92 -0.21
CA ALA A 65 3.78 -14.60 -0.21
C ALA A 65 3.46 -13.19 -0.75
N ILE A 66 4.48 -12.37 -1.01
CA ILE A 66 4.35 -11.10 -1.75
C ILE A 66 4.64 -11.40 -3.22
N SER A 67 3.64 -11.22 -4.07
CA SER A 67 3.78 -11.45 -5.51
C SER A 67 4.83 -10.50 -6.09
N GLU A 68 5.59 -11.00 -7.07
CA GLU A 68 6.59 -10.19 -7.78
C GLU A 68 7.64 -9.51 -6.87
N SER A 69 7.85 -10.01 -5.65
CA SER A 69 8.77 -9.41 -4.66
C SER A 69 10.17 -9.12 -5.23
N LYS A 70 10.71 -10.02 -6.06
CA LYS A 70 11.99 -9.81 -6.77
C LYS A 70 11.92 -8.67 -7.79
N ARG A 71 10.83 -8.53 -8.54
CA ARG A 71 10.64 -7.42 -9.50
C ARG A 71 10.45 -6.10 -8.78
N ILE A 72 9.76 -6.08 -7.65
CA ILE A 72 9.60 -4.87 -6.81
C ILE A 72 10.99 -4.35 -6.37
N ILE A 73 11.86 -5.24 -5.89
CA ILE A 73 13.24 -4.88 -5.52
C ILE A 73 14.04 -4.39 -6.74
N ALA A 74 13.91 -5.07 -7.87
CA ALA A 74 14.58 -4.67 -9.11
C ALA A 74 14.13 -3.28 -9.58
N PHE A 75 12.82 -2.99 -9.52
CA PHE A 75 12.26 -1.70 -9.88
C PHE A 75 12.82 -0.56 -9.02
N ARG A 76 12.94 -0.77 -7.69
CA ARG A 76 13.62 0.18 -6.80
C ARG A 76 15.07 0.46 -7.21
N ASN A 77 15.81 -0.55 -7.65
CA ASN A 77 17.18 -0.35 -8.12
C ASN A 77 17.23 0.50 -9.39
N ILE A 78 16.29 0.29 -10.30
CA ILE A 78 16.17 1.10 -11.52
C ILE A 78 15.79 2.54 -11.18
N LEU A 79 14.82 2.76 -10.29
CA LEU A 79 14.44 4.11 -9.83
C LEU A 79 15.60 4.89 -9.19
N ILE A 80 16.51 4.21 -8.49
CA ILE A 80 17.64 4.88 -7.81
C ILE A 80 18.84 5.09 -8.73
N HIS A 81 19.14 4.12 -9.60
CA HIS A 81 20.38 4.12 -10.40
C HIS A 81 20.18 4.53 -11.85
N SER A 82 18.95 4.50 -12.35
CA SER A 82 18.63 4.70 -13.77
C SER A 82 17.37 5.56 -13.96
N TYR A 83 17.08 6.47 -13.02
CA TYR A 83 15.90 7.35 -13.06
C TYR A 83 15.73 8.11 -14.37
N ALA A 84 16.82 8.44 -15.08
CA ALA A 84 16.78 9.07 -16.39
C ALA A 84 16.22 8.18 -17.53
N THR A 85 15.96 6.89 -17.25
CA THR A 85 15.61 5.86 -18.25
C THR A 85 14.25 5.21 -17.98
N VAL A 86 13.67 5.41 -16.80
CA VAL A 86 12.33 4.92 -16.49
C VAL A 86 11.34 5.89 -17.10
N SER A 87 10.48 5.40 -17.99
CA SER A 87 9.41 6.21 -18.55
C SER A 87 8.29 6.36 -17.52
N ASP A 88 7.73 7.57 -17.44
CA ASP A 88 6.63 7.92 -16.55
C ASP A 88 5.40 7.03 -16.77
N GLU A 89 5.18 6.60 -18.01
CA GLU A 89 4.13 5.65 -18.39
C GLU A 89 4.29 4.31 -17.69
N VAL A 90 5.52 3.82 -17.51
CA VAL A 90 5.79 2.56 -16.80
C VAL A 90 5.48 2.72 -15.31
N VAL A 91 5.89 3.83 -14.71
CA VAL A 91 5.60 4.11 -13.29
C VAL A 91 4.09 4.22 -13.06
N TRP A 92 3.39 4.94 -13.94
CA TRP A 92 1.95 5.07 -13.89
C TRP A 92 1.23 3.74 -14.09
N GLY A 93 1.69 2.90 -15.03
CA GLY A 93 1.14 1.56 -15.22
C GLY A 93 1.22 0.73 -13.94
N ILE A 94 2.38 0.69 -13.28
CA ILE A 94 2.59 -0.03 -12.02
C ILE A 94 1.67 0.50 -10.90
N LEU A 95 1.48 1.82 -10.82
CA LEU A 95 0.55 2.47 -9.90
C LEU A 95 -0.88 1.94 -10.08
N GLU A 96 -1.35 1.81 -11.31
CA GLU A 96 -2.71 1.38 -11.61
C GLU A 96 -2.91 -0.14 -11.47
N THR A 97 -1.92 -0.94 -11.87
CA THR A 97 -2.08 -2.40 -11.98
C THR A 97 -1.57 -3.19 -10.78
N ASP A 98 -0.39 -2.84 -10.26
CA ASP A 98 0.32 -3.69 -9.30
C ASP A 98 0.17 -3.19 -7.86
N LEU A 99 0.07 -1.87 -7.66
CA LEU A 99 -0.06 -1.28 -6.34
C LEU A 99 -1.29 -1.78 -5.56
N PRO A 100 -2.51 -1.89 -6.15
CA PRO A 100 -3.68 -2.37 -5.42
C PRO A 100 -3.48 -3.80 -4.90
N ARG A 101 -2.87 -4.68 -5.72
CA ARG A 101 -2.56 -6.06 -5.35
C ARG A 101 -1.57 -6.12 -4.20
N LEU A 102 -0.45 -5.41 -4.31
CA LEU A 102 0.56 -5.37 -3.25
C LEU A 102 -0.04 -4.93 -1.91
N ARG A 103 -0.91 -3.91 -1.93
CA ARG A 103 -1.59 -3.42 -0.73
C ARG A 103 -2.46 -4.50 -0.09
N GLU A 104 -3.21 -5.27 -0.88
CA GLU A 104 -4.06 -6.36 -0.40
C GLU A 104 -3.24 -7.52 0.20
N GLU A 105 -2.15 -7.91 -0.47
CA GLU A 105 -1.25 -8.96 0.00
C GLU A 105 -0.63 -8.58 1.35
N VAL A 106 -0.06 -7.38 1.45
CA VAL A 106 0.56 -6.91 2.69
C VAL A 106 -0.45 -6.76 3.82
N ASN A 107 -1.66 -6.25 3.54
CA ASN A 107 -2.74 -6.22 4.53
C ASN A 107 -3.09 -7.62 5.02
N THR A 108 -3.16 -8.61 4.12
CA THR A 108 -3.43 -10.01 4.50
C THR A 108 -2.33 -10.57 5.38
N LEU A 109 -1.07 -10.33 5.03
CA LEU A 109 0.09 -10.78 5.80
C LEU A 109 0.19 -10.12 7.18
N TRP A 110 -0.21 -8.84 7.28
CA TRP A 110 -0.28 -8.12 8.54
C TRP A 110 -1.24 -8.77 9.54
N HIS A 111 -2.42 -9.21 9.06
CA HIS A 111 -3.48 -9.78 9.89
C HIS A 111 -3.29 -11.28 10.16
N ARG A 112 -2.65 -12.04 9.26
CA ARG A 112 -2.39 -13.49 9.41
C ARG A 112 -1.59 -13.89 10.65
N ASN A 113 -0.93 -12.94 11.33
CA ASN A 113 -0.14 -13.18 12.54
C ASN A 113 -0.54 -12.27 13.71
N LEU A 114 -1.77 -11.76 13.73
CA LEU A 114 -2.35 -11.19 14.94
C LEU A 114 -2.85 -12.33 15.84
N PRO A 115 -2.47 -12.40 17.13
CA PRO A 115 -3.23 -13.23 18.05
C PRO A 115 -4.70 -12.79 17.97
N ALA A 116 -5.62 -13.76 17.89
CA ALA A 116 -7.05 -13.56 17.63
C ALA A 116 -7.73 -12.50 18.52
N ILE A 117 -7.10 -12.12 19.63
CA ILE A 117 -7.54 -11.12 20.60
C ILE A 117 -7.54 -9.69 20.04
N LEU A 118 -6.71 -9.36 19.05
CA LEU A 118 -6.64 -7.99 18.48
C LEU A 118 -7.51 -7.78 17.22
N ALA A 119 -7.89 -8.84 16.51
CA ALA A 119 -8.71 -8.74 15.30
C ALA A 119 -10.15 -8.30 15.59
N ALA A 120 -10.63 -8.47 16.82
CA ALA A 120 -12.00 -8.14 17.22
C ALA A 120 -12.22 -6.64 17.56
N SER A 121 -11.16 -5.82 17.61
CA SER A 121 -11.26 -4.43 18.08
C SER A 121 -11.00 -3.37 17.00
N SER A 122 -10.59 -3.75 15.79
CA SER A 122 -10.28 -2.80 14.71
C SER A 122 -11.27 -2.89 13.55
N PHE A 123 -12.57 -2.68 13.82
CA PHE A 123 -13.54 -2.13 12.86
C PHE A 123 -14.78 -1.69 13.63
N GLY A 124 -14.59 -0.72 14.53
CA GLY A 124 -15.67 0.01 15.18
C GLY A 124 -15.79 1.40 14.57
N SER A 125 -17.00 1.72 14.09
CA SER A 125 -17.49 3.02 13.63
C SER A 125 -17.37 3.30 12.14
N THR A 126 -18.46 3.05 11.41
CA THR A 126 -19.37 4.12 10.99
C THR A 126 -20.73 3.51 10.67
N HIS A 127 -21.79 4.00 11.31
CA HIS A 127 -23.05 4.41 10.69
C HIS A 127 -23.95 4.95 11.80
N GLY A 128 -23.73 6.23 12.12
CA GLY A 128 -24.77 7.05 12.72
C GLY A 128 -25.79 7.36 11.63
N SER A 129 -26.96 6.75 11.73
CA SER A 129 -28.19 7.20 11.09
C SER A 129 -29.33 6.62 11.91
N ASN A 130 -29.82 7.42 12.85
CA ASN A 130 -30.95 7.10 13.70
C ASN A 130 -32.23 7.38 12.89
N PRO A 131 -33.03 6.37 12.48
CA PRO A 131 -34.30 6.66 11.85
C PRO A 131 -35.30 7.12 12.92
N MET A 132 -35.86 8.30 12.66
CA MET A 132 -36.96 8.94 13.36
C MET A 132 -38.15 7.96 13.49
N THR A 133 -38.30 7.31 14.65
CA THR A 133 -39.44 6.43 14.93
C THR A 133 -40.68 7.25 15.26
N LEU A 134 -41.64 7.18 14.34
CA LEU A 134 -43.05 7.48 14.50
C LEU A 134 -43.60 6.96 15.84
N ILE A 135 -44.07 7.84 16.71
CA ILE A 135 -45.01 7.50 17.78
C ILE A 135 -46.38 7.97 17.31
N SER A 136 -47.21 7.02 16.89
CA SER A 136 -48.64 7.19 16.70
C SER A 136 -49.40 6.07 17.38
N LYS A 137 -50.43 6.46 18.15
CA LYS A 137 -51.59 5.72 18.71
C LYS A 137 -51.45 5.04 20.09
N PRO A 138 -52.56 4.74 20.81
CA PRO A 138 -53.97 5.22 20.67
C PRO A 138 -54.68 5.57 22.01
N SER A 139 -55.72 6.42 21.95
CA SER A 139 -57.10 6.24 22.49
C SER A 139 -57.80 7.59 22.51
#